data_AF-A0A2E7K1R0-F1
#
_entry.id   AF-A0A2E7K1R0-F1
#
_cell.length_a   1.000
_cell.length_b   1.000
_cell.length_c   1.000
_cell.angle_alpha   90.00
_cell.angle_beta   90.00
_cell.angle_gamma   90.00
#
_symmetry.space_group_name_H-M   'P 1'
#
loop_
_entity.id
_entity.type
_entity.pdbx_description
1 polymer ?
#
loop_
_entity_poly.entity_id
_entity_poly.type
_entity_poly.pdbx_seq_one_letter_code
_entity_poly.pdbx_strand_id
1 'polypeptide(L)'
;MASTGRLQADPLFQGLARPTMIAGVSFYYFVLNAMITMVAFINTGNFLAFLLGVVIHGFGYLLCMKEPRAVELWMLRMRTGFKSWNRVYHHNTNSYDVF
;
A
#
# COMPACT_ATOMS: atom_id res chain seq x y z
N MET A 1 2.79 -27.79 -32.38
CA MET A 1 2.06 -26.55 -32.05
C MET A 1 1.50 -26.72 -30.66
N ALA A 2 2.21 -26.27 -29.62
CA ALA A 2 1.70 -26.34 -28.25
C ALA A 2 0.48 -25.41 -28.16
N SER A 3 -0.69 -25.96 -27.82
CA SER A 3 -1.88 -25.18 -27.54
C SER A 3 -1.55 -24.18 -26.43
N THR A 4 -1.66 -22.89 -26.71
CA THR A 4 -1.45 -21.80 -25.76
C THR A 4 -2.51 -21.89 -24.67
N GLY A 5 -2.26 -22.73 -23.67
CA GLY A 5 -3.12 -22.89 -22.50
C GLY A 5 -3.20 -21.55 -21.80
N ARG A 6 -4.39 -20.93 -21.82
CA ARG A 6 -4.66 -19.70 -21.09
C ARG A 6 -4.41 -20.00 -19.61
N LEU A 7 -3.38 -19.40 -19.02
CA LEU A 7 -3.07 -19.56 -17.59
C LEU A 7 -4.32 -19.23 -16.78
N GLN A 8 -4.93 -20.26 -16.20
CA GLN A 8 -6.14 -20.12 -15.41
C GLN A 8 -5.71 -19.67 -14.02
N ALA A 9 -5.88 -18.37 -13.72
CA ALA A 9 -5.56 -17.84 -12.41
C ALA A 9 -6.61 -18.35 -11.41
N ASP A 10 -6.22 -19.31 -10.57
CA ASP A 10 -7.07 -19.80 -9.48
C ASP A 10 -7.02 -18.80 -8.31
N PRO A 11 -8.17 -18.27 -7.86
CA PRO A 11 -8.26 -17.40 -6.69
C PRO A 11 -7.57 -17.98 -5.44
N LEU A 12 -7.52 -19.31 -5.29
CA LEU A 12 -6.86 -19.98 -4.16
C LEU A 12 -5.37 -19.62 -4.07
N PHE A 13 -4.63 -19.73 -5.18
CA PHE A 13 -3.20 -19.39 -5.22
C PHE A 13 -2.97 -17.89 -5.11
N GLN A 14 -3.91 -17.08 -5.63
CA GLN A 14 -3.84 -15.63 -5.52
C GLN A 14 -4.00 -15.16 -4.06
N GLY A 15 -4.85 -15.81 -3.27
CA GLY A 15 -5.01 -15.52 -1.84
C GLY A 15 -3.74 -15.81 -1.04
N LEU A 16 -3.09 -16.94 -1.31
CA LEU A 16 -1.82 -17.33 -0.67
C LEU A 16 -0.65 -16.38 -0.99
N ALA A 17 -0.67 -15.76 -2.17
CA ALA A 17 0.37 -14.81 -2.60
C ALA A 17 0.09 -13.36 -2.22
N ARG A 18 -1.09 -13.05 -1.67
CA ARG A 18 -1.43 -11.68 -1.25
C ARG A 18 -0.72 -11.32 0.06
N PRO A 19 -0.36 -10.03 0.24
CA PRO A 19 0.16 -9.56 1.52
C PRO A 19 -0.91 -9.70 2.61
N THR A 20 -0.48 -9.70 3.86
CA THR A 20 -1.39 -9.70 5.01
C THR A 20 -2.24 -8.43 5.01
N MET A 21 -3.56 -8.61 5.11
CA MET A 21 -4.54 -7.52 5.13
C MET A 21 -5.50 -7.66 6.31
N ILE A 22 -5.90 -6.53 6.88
CA ILE A 22 -6.86 -6.46 7.99
C ILE A 22 -7.98 -5.50 7.57
N ALA A 23 -9.24 -5.93 7.68
CA ALA A 23 -10.41 -5.11 7.33
C ALA A 23 -10.32 -4.42 5.95
N GLY A 24 -9.74 -5.11 4.97
CA GLY A 24 -9.62 -4.65 3.58
C GLY A 24 -8.45 -3.71 3.27
N VAL A 25 -7.59 -3.39 4.26
CA VAL A 25 -6.37 -2.58 4.05
C VAL A 25 -5.11 -3.39 4.37
N SER A 26 -3.95 -2.96 3.87
CA SER A 26 -2.68 -3.63 4.18
C SER A 26 -2.36 -3.55 5.67
N PHE A 27 -1.65 -4.56 6.19
CA PHE A 27 -1.27 -4.62 7.60
C PHE A 27 -0.55 -3.35 8.09
N TYR A 28 0.46 -2.89 7.34
CA TYR A 28 1.21 -1.68 7.71
C TYR A 28 0.33 -0.43 7.74
N TYR A 29 -0.61 -0.30 6.81
CA TYR A 29 -1.55 0.82 6.79
C TYR A 29 -2.49 0.81 8.00
N PHE A 30 -3.01 -0.38 8.35
CA PHE A 30 -3.88 -0.56 9.51
C PHE A 30 -3.18 -0.13 10.80
N VAL A 31 -1.94 -0.58 11.01
CA VAL A 31 -1.15 -0.25 12.20
C VAL A 31 -0.87 1.26 12.26
N LEU A 32 -0.49 1.87 11.13
CA LEU A 32 -0.23 3.31 11.06
C LEU A 32 -1.49 4.14 11.34
N ASN A 33 -2.65 3.73 10.80
CA ASN A 33 -3.92 4.36 11.10
C ASN A 33 -4.28 4.27 12.59
N ALA A 34 -4.13 3.08 13.20
CA ALA A 34 -4.38 2.87 14.62
C ALA A 34 -3.46 3.73 15.50
N MET A 35 -2.16 3.82 15.16
CA MET A 35 -1.21 4.67 15.88
C MET A 35 -1.59 6.16 15.78
N ILE A 36 -1.89 6.67 14.58
CA ILE A 36 -2.29 8.07 14.38
C ILE A 36 -3.57 8.38 15.16
N THR A 37 -4.57 7.51 15.07
CA THR A 37 -5.85 7.66 15.76
C THR A 37 -5.66 7.66 17.28
N MET A 38 -4.81 6.76 17.80
CA MET A 38 -4.50 6.69 19.23
C MET A 38 -3.78 7.95 19.72
N VAL A 39 -2.77 8.43 18.99
CA VAL A 39 -2.05 9.67 19.34
C VAL A 39 -2.99 10.87 19.31
N ALA A 40 -3.86 10.97 18.30
CA ALA A 40 -4.86 12.03 18.20
C ALA A 40 -5.87 11.98 19.36
N PHE A 41 -6.32 10.78 19.75
CA PHE A 41 -7.21 10.60 20.89
C PHE A 41 -6.56 11.02 22.21
N ILE A 42 -5.32 10.57 22.47
CA ILE A 42 -4.58 10.93 23.70
C ILE A 42 -4.39 12.46 23.79
N ASN A 43 -4.06 13.11 22.67
CA ASN A 43 -3.83 14.56 22.66
C ASN A 43 -5.12 15.37 22.84
N THR A 44 -6.21 14.95 22.20
CA THR A 44 -7.49 15.70 22.23
C THR A 44 -8.39 15.32 23.41
N GLY A 45 -8.23 14.12 23.98
CA GLY A 45 -9.16 13.54 24.96
C GLY A 45 -10.58 13.33 24.41
N ASN A 46 -10.77 13.40 23.09
CA ASN A 46 -12.09 13.43 22.46
C ASN A 46 -12.31 12.22 21.55
N PHE A 47 -13.44 11.53 21.72
CA PHE A 47 -13.84 10.39 20.90
C PHE A 47 -14.03 10.73 19.42
N LEU A 48 -14.17 12.01 19.05
CA LEU A 48 -14.14 12.44 17.64
C LEU A 48 -12.83 12.05 16.92
N ALA A 49 -11.74 11.79 17.65
CA ALA A 49 -10.51 11.25 17.07
C ALA A 49 -10.71 9.91 16.35
N PHE A 50 -11.69 9.08 16.76
CA PHE A 50 -12.00 7.84 16.05
C PHE A 50 -12.59 8.08 14.66
N LEU A 51 -13.31 9.19 14.46
CA LEU A 51 -13.85 9.54 13.13
C LEU A 51 -12.71 9.84 12.15
N LEU A 52 -11.63 10.48 12.61
CA LEU A 52 -10.40 10.64 11.83
C LEU A 52 -9.85 9.29 11.39
N GLY A 53 -9.78 8.31 12.29
CA GLY A 53 -9.34 6.96 11.99
C GLY A 53 -10.20 6.25 10.94
N VAL A 54 -11.53 6.44 10.99
CA VAL A 54 -12.46 5.90 9.98
C VAL A 54 -12.23 6.53 8.62
N VAL A 55 -12.05 7.86 8.57
CA VAL A 55 -11.78 8.58 7.31
C VAL A 55 -10.46 8.09 6.69
N ILE A 56 -9.40 8.01 7.49
CA ILE A 56 -8.11 7.47 7.04
C ILE A 56 -8.31 6.03 6.55
N HIS A 57 -8.95 5.16 7.34
CA HIS A 57 -9.21 3.76 6.94
C HIS A 57 -9.93 3.66 5.60
N GLY A 58 -10.93 4.52 5.37
CA GLY A 58 -11.68 4.61 4.12
C GLY A 58 -10.77 4.87 2.92
N PHE A 59 -9.82 5.80 3.02
CA PHE A 59 -8.84 6.03 1.95
C PHE A 59 -7.96 4.80 1.69
N GLY A 60 -7.47 4.15 2.74
CA GLY A 60 -6.71 2.91 2.61
C GLY A 60 -7.50 1.80 1.94
N TYR A 61 -8.80 1.69 2.27
CA TYR A 61 -9.70 0.69 1.69
C TYR A 61 -9.88 0.92 0.20
N LEU A 62 -10.17 2.16 -0.21
CA LEU A 62 -10.28 2.54 -1.62
C LEU A 62 -9.00 2.25 -2.40
N LEU A 63 -7.84 2.50 -1.80
CA LEU A 63 -6.55 2.26 -2.43
C LEU A 63 -6.27 0.74 -2.59
N CYS A 64 -6.50 -0.04 -1.54
CA CYS A 64 -6.26 -1.49 -1.51
C CYS A 64 -7.26 -2.30 -2.35
N MET A 65 -8.42 -1.73 -2.70
CA MET A 65 -9.35 -2.38 -3.64
C MET A 65 -8.73 -2.60 -5.04
N LYS A 66 -7.87 -1.67 -5.49
CA LYS A 66 -7.21 -1.79 -6.79
C LYS A 66 -5.93 -2.61 -6.71
N GLU A 67 -5.11 -2.34 -5.70
CA GLU A 67 -3.84 -3.04 -5.50
C GLU A 67 -3.59 -3.25 -4.00
N PRO A 68 -3.61 -4.49 -3.48
CA PRO A 68 -3.46 -4.75 -2.05
C PRO A 68 -2.11 -4.29 -1.49
N ARG A 69 -1.08 -4.20 -2.34
CA ARG A 69 0.27 -3.75 -1.98
C ARG A 69 0.51 -2.27 -2.22
N ALA A 70 -0.50 -1.48 -2.55
CA ALA A 70 -0.33 -0.10 -2.98
C ALA A 70 0.52 0.75 -2.02
N VAL A 71 0.29 0.63 -0.71
CA VAL A 71 1.03 1.39 0.32
C VAL A 71 2.49 0.94 0.40
N GLU A 72 2.76 -0.37 0.35
CA GLU A 72 4.12 -0.91 0.35
C GLU A 72 4.89 -0.51 -0.91
N LEU A 73 4.24 -0.61 -2.07
CA LEU A 73 4.81 -0.21 -3.35
C LEU A 73 5.10 1.29 -3.38
N TRP A 74 4.22 2.11 -2.81
CA TRP A 74 4.44 3.54 -2.66
C TRP A 74 5.63 3.82 -1.72
N MET A 75 5.71 3.18 -0.56
CA MET A 75 6.87 3.32 0.33
C MET A 75 8.17 2.85 -0.33
N LEU A 76 8.15 1.72 -1.03
CA LEU A 76 9.28 1.22 -1.80
C LEU A 76 9.71 2.24 -2.85
N ARG A 77 8.75 2.78 -3.60
CA ARG A 77 8.95 3.84 -4.59
C ARG A 77 9.57 5.09 -3.97
N MET A 78 9.13 5.51 -2.79
CA MET A 78 9.71 6.64 -2.07
C MET A 78 11.16 6.37 -1.64
N ARG A 79 11.45 5.15 -1.16
CA ARG A 79 12.79 4.76 -0.68
C ARG A 79 13.81 4.60 -1.81
N THR A 80 13.42 4.01 -2.93
CA THR A 80 14.37 3.63 -4.00
C THR A 80 14.22 4.44 -5.27
N GLY A 81 13.05 5.04 -5.51
CA GLY A 81 12.70 5.62 -6.81
C GLY A 81 12.97 7.10 -7.00
N PHE A 82 13.52 7.79 -6.01
CA PHE A 82 13.85 9.20 -6.12
C PHE A 82 15.33 9.48 -5.84
N LYS A 83 16.20 8.48 -6.11
CA LYS A 83 17.65 8.59 -5.88
C LYS A 83 18.34 9.57 -6.83
N SER A 84 17.97 9.60 -8.11
CA SER A 84 18.62 10.45 -9.12
C SER A 84 17.78 11.66 -9.49
N TRP A 85 18.39 12.86 -9.41
CA TRP A 85 17.76 14.12 -9.82
C TRP A 85 17.51 14.18 -11.34
N ASN A 86 18.35 13.52 -12.14
CA ASN A 86 18.21 13.48 -13.61
C ASN A 86 17.06 12.57 -14.09
N ARG A 87 16.27 11.99 -13.17
CA ARG A 87 15.13 11.14 -13.49
C ARG A 87 14.10 11.83 -14.39
N VAL A 88 13.91 13.14 -14.24
CA VAL A 88 12.95 13.91 -15.04
C VAL A 88 13.36 13.92 -16.52
N TYR A 89 14.66 14.06 -16.79
CA TYR A 89 15.21 14.00 -18.14
C TYR A 89 15.01 12.61 -18.78
N HIS A 90 15.12 11.54 -17.98
CA HIS A 90 14.96 10.16 -18.44
C HIS A 90 13.52 9.64 -18.28
N HIS A 91 12.51 10.43 -18.62
CA HIS A 91 11.11 10.00 -18.62
C HIS A 91 10.64 9.35 -17.31
N ASN A 92 11.07 9.87 -16.16
CA ASN A 92 10.69 9.35 -14.85
C ASN A 92 11.10 7.89 -14.56
N THR A 93 12.07 7.37 -15.32
CA THR A 93 12.67 6.05 -15.07
C THR A 93 13.60 6.10 -13.85
N ASN A 94 13.63 5.02 -13.08
CA ASN A 94 14.62 4.87 -12.02
C ASN A 94 15.89 4.31 -12.61
N SER A 95 17.01 4.94 -12.29
CA SER A 95 18.32 4.33 -12.43
C SER A 95 18.41 3.16 -11.44
N TYR A 96 18.75 1.96 -11.91
CA TYR A 96 19.14 0.88 -11.00
C TYR A 96 20.46 1.29 -10.35
N ASP A 97 20.43 1.49 -9.05
CA ASP A 97 21.66 1.55 -8.28
C ASP A 97 22.23 0.12 -8.27
N VAL A 98 23.44 -0.08 -8.76
CA VAL A 98 24.11 -1.39 -8.81
C VAL A 98 24.69 -1.79 -7.45
N PHE A 99 24.53 -0.93 -6.43
CA PHE A 99 25.06 -1.10 -5.07
C PHE A 99 23.97 -0.92 -4.01
#